data_AF-A0A8G2E0U2-F1
#
_entry.id   AF-A0A8G2E0U2-F1
#
_cell.length_a   1.000
_cell.length_b   1.000
_cell.length_c   1.000
_cell.angle_alpha   90.00
_cell.angle_beta   90.00
_cell.angle_gamma   90.00
#
_symmetry.space_group_name_H-M   'P 1'
#
loop_
_entity.id
_entity.type
_entity.pdbx_description
1 polymer ?
#
loop_
_entity_poly.entity_id
_entity_poly.type
_entity_poly.pdbx_seq_one_letter_code
_entity_poly.pdbx_strand_id
1 'polypeptide(L)'
;MGVRAAGQIPQQRGEQPLDTAVRYAEERHWDVVPGAWLEAVAGTERCSCGEAACPAPGAHPAHTEWQAQATGSATVVRKLWTAQPRASVLLPTGRAFDAIDVPETAGFLALARMERMELALGPVTRSPDRRMQFFVLPGAVDKVPGLVRSLGWLPARLDLTVLGAGDYVAAPPTRFGSAGAVQWASRPTQANRWLPDAENVISPLAYACGRDVGAGV
;
A
#
# COMPACT_ATOMS: atom_id res chain seq x y z
N MET A 1 18.20 -21.89 -37.66
CA MET A 1 18.69 -20.64 -37.06
C MET A 1 17.59 -20.03 -36.25
N GLY A 2 17.74 -20.02 -34.93
CA GLY A 2 16.74 -19.49 -34.00
C GLY A 2 16.93 -18.01 -33.75
N VAL A 3 15.82 -17.27 -33.68
CA VAL A 3 15.75 -15.95 -33.06
C VAL A 3 14.88 -16.09 -31.82
N ARG A 4 15.51 -15.96 -30.65
CA ARG A 4 14.81 -15.81 -29.37
C ARG A 4 14.08 -14.48 -29.41
N ALA A 5 12.75 -14.51 -29.51
CA ALA A 5 11.94 -13.33 -29.27
C ALA A 5 12.12 -12.95 -27.79
N ALA A 6 12.72 -11.78 -27.55
CA ALA A 6 12.70 -11.15 -26.24
C ALA A 6 11.22 -11.01 -25.84
N GLY A 7 10.82 -11.63 -24.73
CA GLY A 7 9.46 -11.53 -24.23
C GLY A 7 9.11 -10.06 -24.05
N GLN A 8 8.19 -9.56 -24.87
CA GLN A 8 7.64 -8.22 -24.68
C GLN A 8 7.00 -8.18 -23.30
N ILE A 9 7.52 -7.35 -22.42
CA ILE A 9 6.89 -7.03 -21.13
C ILE A 9 5.47 -6.57 -21.47
N PRO A 10 4.42 -7.25 -20.98
CA PRO A 10 3.05 -6.87 -21.29
C PRO A 10 2.84 -5.41 -20.87
N GLN A 11 2.59 -4.53 -21.85
CA GLN A 11 2.05 -3.21 -21.56
C GLN A 11 0.66 -3.45 -20.98
N GLN A 12 0.55 -3.44 -19.65
CA GLN A 12 -0.76 -3.38 -19.04
C GLN A 12 -1.42 -2.10 -19.52
N ARG A 13 -2.55 -2.21 -20.22
CA ARG A 13 -3.60 -1.18 -20.28
C ARG A 13 -4.20 -0.99 -18.87
N GLY A 14 -3.34 -0.75 -17.88
CA GLY A 14 -3.73 -0.35 -16.54
C GLY A 14 -4.03 1.14 -16.55
N GLU A 15 -4.90 1.57 -15.66
CA GLU A 15 -5.21 2.98 -15.43
C GLU A 15 -3.89 3.78 -15.31
N GLN A 16 -3.84 4.96 -15.95
CA GLN A 16 -2.63 5.79 -15.87
C GLN A 16 -2.45 6.29 -14.43
N PRO A 17 -1.21 6.34 -13.90
CA PRO A 17 -0.95 6.82 -12.53
C PRO A 17 -1.63 8.16 -12.22
N LEU A 18 -1.64 9.08 -13.19
CA LEU A 18 -2.32 10.36 -13.09
C LEU A 18 -3.82 10.21 -12.82
N ASP A 19 -4.52 9.44 -13.64
CA ASP A 19 -5.98 9.29 -13.54
C ASP A 19 -6.36 8.68 -12.19
N THR A 20 -5.62 7.65 -11.76
CA THR A 20 -5.85 7.02 -10.47
C THR A 20 -5.52 7.94 -9.29
N ALA A 21 -4.44 8.72 -9.36
CA ALA A 21 -4.09 9.70 -8.33
C ALA A 21 -5.15 10.80 -8.18
N VAL A 22 -5.69 11.29 -9.31
CA VAL A 22 -6.80 12.24 -9.30
C VAL A 22 -8.03 11.62 -8.65
N ARG A 23 -8.38 10.38 -8.98
CA ARG A 23 -9.51 9.68 -8.37
C ARG A 23 -9.36 9.49 -6.87
N TYR A 24 -8.17 9.16 -6.37
CA TYR A 24 -7.94 9.09 -4.91
C TYR A 24 -8.16 10.46 -4.24
N ALA A 25 -7.70 11.54 -4.86
CA ALA A 25 -7.90 12.89 -4.32
C ALA A 25 -9.38 13.32 -4.37
N GLU A 26 -10.08 13.09 -5.50
CA GLU A 26 -11.45 13.58 -5.72
C GLU A 26 -12.51 12.68 -5.07
N GLU A 27 -12.42 11.36 -5.23
CA GLU A 27 -13.45 10.42 -4.78
C GLU A 27 -13.24 9.99 -3.32
N ARG A 28 -12.00 9.93 -2.85
CA ARG A 28 -11.65 9.45 -1.50
C ARG A 28 -11.18 10.55 -0.57
N HIS A 29 -10.89 11.74 -1.09
CA HIS A 29 -10.30 12.84 -0.32
C HIS A 29 -9.01 12.41 0.39
N TRP A 30 -8.24 11.53 -0.25
CA TRP A 30 -6.93 11.14 0.22
C TRP A 30 -5.89 12.04 -0.40
N ASP A 31 -4.95 12.51 0.43
CA ASP A 31 -3.74 13.14 -0.11
C ASP A 31 -2.96 12.13 -0.94
N VAL A 32 -2.33 12.60 -2.00
CA VAL A 32 -1.43 11.80 -2.83
C VAL A 32 -0.07 12.50 -2.96
N VAL A 33 0.97 11.70 -3.18
CA VAL A 33 2.34 12.17 -3.40
C VAL A 33 2.96 11.40 -4.56
N PRO A 34 3.63 12.07 -5.53
CA PRO A 34 4.41 11.39 -6.54
C PRO A 34 5.65 10.75 -5.89
N GLY A 35 5.79 9.43 -6.03
CA GLY A 35 6.96 8.71 -5.57
C GLY A 35 8.05 8.57 -6.65
N ALA A 36 9.07 7.79 -6.32
CA ALA A 36 10.06 7.32 -7.28
C ALA A 36 9.38 6.57 -8.44
N TRP A 37 10.07 6.49 -9.57
CA TRP A 37 9.58 5.81 -10.77
C TRP A 37 10.62 4.83 -11.27
N LEU A 38 10.20 3.99 -12.21
CA LEU A 38 11.08 3.05 -12.87
C LEU A 38 11.56 3.62 -14.19
N GLU A 39 12.83 3.41 -14.50
CA GLU A 39 13.49 3.82 -15.73
C GLU A 39 13.99 2.57 -16.46
N ALA A 40 13.76 2.51 -17.77
CA ALA A 40 14.26 1.42 -18.58
C ALA A 40 15.66 1.78 -19.07
N VAL A 41 16.69 1.15 -18.49
CA VAL A 41 18.10 1.38 -18.83
C VAL A 41 18.69 0.08 -19.36
N ALA A 42 19.09 0.06 -20.63
CA ALA A 42 19.67 -1.11 -21.29
C ALA A 42 18.84 -2.41 -21.11
N GLY A 43 17.51 -2.30 -21.17
CA GLY A 43 16.58 -3.44 -21.01
C GLY A 43 16.35 -3.89 -19.57
N THR A 44 16.93 -3.21 -18.56
CA THR A 44 16.69 -3.47 -17.14
C THR A 44 15.92 -2.30 -16.52
N GLU A 45 14.97 -2.59 -15.63
CA GLU A 45 14.28 -1.56 -14.86
C GLU A 45 15.14 -1.12 -13.68
N ARG A 46 15.40 0.19 -13.58
CA ARG A 46 16.11 0.81 -12.46
C ARG A 46 15.20 1.79 -11.75
N CYS A 47 15.37 1.91 -10.44
CA CYS A 47 14.67 2.95 -9.69
C CYS A 47 15.30 4.31 -9.97
N SER A 48 14.46 5.35 -10.12
CA SER A 48 14.92 6.73 -10.33
C SER A 48 15.69 7.31 -9.13
N CYS A 49 15.69 6.64 -7.98
CA CYS A 49 16.47 7.04 -6.81
C CYS A 49 17.98 6.78 -6.94
N GLY A 50 18.41 6.02 -7.95
CA GLY A 50 19.81 5.74 -8.23
C GLY A 50 20.45 4.63 -7.36
N GLU A 51 19.76 4.13 -6.33
CA GLU A 51 20.25 3.04 -5.50
C GLU A 51 20.31 1.72 -6.29
N ALA A 52 21.44 1.03 -6.23
CA ALA A 52 21.69 -0.17 -7.03
C ALA A 52 20.82 -1.35 -6.56
N ALA A 53 20.62 -1.46 -5.25
CA ALA A 53 19.79 -2.48 -4.60
C ALA A 53 18.60 -1.83 -3.88
N CYS A 54 17.83 -1.00 -4.59
CA CYS A 54 16.65 -0.35 -4.02
C CYS A 54 15.67 -1.41 -3.47
N PRO A 55 15.26 -1.33 -2.19
CA PRO A 55 14.41 -2.35 -1.58
C PRO A 55 12.97 -2.33 -2.10
N ALA A 56 12.50 -1.19 -2.61
CA ALA A 56 11.16 -1.03 -3.17
C ALA A 56 11.21 -0.22 -4.48
N PRO A 57 11.79 -0.77 -5.58
CA PRO A 57 12.05 0.00 -6.79
C PRO A 57 10.77 0.64 -7.36
N GLY A 58 10.74 1.97 -7.39
CA GLY A 58 9.59 2.75 -7.87
C GLY A 58 8.41 2.85 -6.89
N ALA A 59 8.51 2.34 -5.67
CA ALA A 59 7.41 2.30 -4.69
C ALA A 59 7.78 2.94 -3.34
N HIS A 60 8.52 4.03 -3.39
CA HIS A 60 8.91 4.81 -2.23
C HIS A 60 8.96 6.31 -2.59
N PRO A 61 8.95 7.24 -1.63
CA PRO A 61 9.07 8.66 -1.90
C PRO A 61 10.34 8.99 -2.68
N ALA A 62 10.24 9.91 -3.65
CA ALA A 62 11.39 10.28 -4.47
C ALA A 62 12.49 11.04 -3.69
N HIS A 63 12.10 11.78 -2.64
CA HIS A 63 12.98 12.63 -1.83
C HIS A 63 12.55 12.61 -0.36
N THR A 64 13.40 13.08 0.55
CA THR A 64 13.15 13.10 2.01
C THR A 64 12.01 14.05 2.42
N GLU A 65 11.88 15.18 1.73
CA GLU A 65 10.86 16.23 2.01
C GLU A 65 9.50 15.98 1.32
N TRP A 66 9.18 14.71 1.05
CA TRP A 66 8.02 14.34 0.24
C TRP A 66 6.69 14.74 0.88
N GLN A 67 6.64 14.83 2.22
CA GLN A 67 5.43 15.19 2.98
C GLN A 67 4.94 16.60 2.63
N ALA A 68 5.85 17.51 2.24
CA ALA A 68 5.50 18.85 1.80
C ALA A 68 4.81 18.88 0.42
N GLN A 69 4.90 17.79 -0.34
CA GLN A 69 4.27 17.65 -1.67
C GLN A 69 2.92 16.94 -1.61
N ALA A 70 2.50 16.47 -0.42
CA ALA A 70 1.21 15.82 -0.22
C ALA A 70 0.06 16.78 -0.53
N THR A 71 -0.89 16.32 -1.35
CA THR A 71 -1.99 17.15 -1.79
C THR A 71 -3.25 16.33 -2.08
N GLY A 72 -4.40 16.83 -1.64
CA GLY A 72 -5.73 16.38 -2.04
C GLY A 72 -6.34 17.23 -3.18
N SER A 73 -5.58 18.17 -3.75
CA SER A 73 -6.06 19.03 -4.84
C SER A 73 -5.83 18.40 -6.21
N ALA A 74 -6.89 18.02 -6.92
CA ALA A 74 -6.82 17.44 -8.25
C ALA A 74 -6.02 18.29 -9.26
N THR A 75 -6.12 19.62 -9.17
CA THR A 75 -5.35 20.54 -10.02
C THR A 75 -3.83 20.42 -9.75
N VAL A 76 -3.44 20.33 -8.48
CA VAL A 76 -2.03 20.15 -8.10
C VAL A 76 -1.55 18.75 -8.50
N VAL A 77 -2.37 17.71 -8.29
CA VAL A 77 -2.08 16.33 -8.74
C VAL A 77 -1.80 16.30 -10.25
N ARG A 78 -2.68 16.89 -11.06
CA ARG A 78 -2.48 16.98 -12.51
C ARG A 78 -1.17 17.67 -12.87
N LYS A 79 -0.81 18.76 -12.19
CA LYS A 79 0.46 19.45 -12.41
C LYS A 79 1.66 18.56 -12.08
N LEU A 80 1.64 17.87 -10.93
CA LEU A 80 2.73 17.01 -10.47
C LEU A 80 2.97 15.82 -11.42
N TRP A 81 1.92 15.10 -11.82
CA TRP A 81 2.06 13.98 -12.76
C TRP A 81 2.24 14.43 -14.22
N THR A 82 1.87 15.65 -14.59
CA THR A 82 2.30 16.20 -15.89
C THR A 82 3.81 16.40 -15.92
N ALA A 83 4.40 16.86 -14.82
CA ALA A 83 5.85 17.04 -14.70
C ALA A 83 6.59 15.70 -14.64
N GLN A 84 6.01 14.67 -14.00
CA GLN A 84 6.55 13.32 -13.99
C GLN A 84 5.46 12.25 -14.18
N PRO A 85 5.12 11.88 -15.44
CA PRO A 85 4.03 10.94 -15.74
C PRO A 85 4.26 9.52 -15.22
N ARG A 86 5.51 9.15 -14.95
CA ARG A 86 5.89 7.82 -14.48
C ARG A 86 5.94 7.68 -12.96
N ALA A 87 5.77 8.78 -12.22
CA ALA A 87 5.80 8.76 -10.76
C ALA A 87 4.77 7.78 -10.21
N SER A 88 5.19 6.99 -9.22
CA SER A 88 4.28 6.16 -8.45
C SER A 88 3.29 6.99 -7.66
N VAL A 89 2.17 6.37 -7.31
CA VAL A 89 1.12 6.98 -6.49
C VAL A 89 1.28 6.49 -5.06
N LEU A 90 1.74 7.39 -4.18
CA LEU A 90 1.84 7.13 -2.75
C LEU A 90 0.72 7.86 -2.02
N LEU A 91 0.19 7.23 -0.97
CA LEU A 91 -0.84 7.77 -0.10
C LEU A 91 -0.24 8.00 1.29
N PRO A 92 -0.09 9.25 1.75
CA PRO A 92 0.40 9.53 3.09
C PRO A 92 -0.58 9.03 4.17
N THR A 93 -0.07 8.32 5.18
CA THR A 93 -0.84 7.84 6.34
C THR A 93 -0.83 8.87 7.48
N GLY A 94 -1.63 8.66 8.54
CA GLY A 94 -1.79 9.59 9.65
C GLY A 94 -2.59 10.84 9.35
N ARG A 95 -3.29 10.86 8.20
CA ARG A 95 -4.14 11.96 7.76
C ARG A 95 -5.58 11.50 7.62
N ALA A 96 -5.97 11.07 6.43
CA ALA A 96 -7.31 10.55 6.17
C ALA A 96 -7.49 9.11 6.67
N PHE A 97 -6.38 8.38 6.83
CA PHE A 97 -6.36 7.00 7.30
C PHE A 97 -4.99 6.67 7.92
N ASP A 98 -4.98 5.63 8.75
CA ASP A 98 -3.79 4.84 9.07
C ASP A 98 -3.90 3.49 8.35
N ALA A 99 -2.81 2.74 8.27
CA ALA A 99 -2.85 1.38 7.75
C ALA A 99 -2.21 0.37 8.71
N ILE A 100 -2.81 -0.81 8.84
CA ILE A 100 -2.21 -1.94 9.54
C ILE A 100 -1.58 -2.86 8.51
N ASP A 101 -0.25 -2.95 8.54
CA ASP A 101 0.58 -3.71 7.61
C ASP A 101 0.92 -5.08 8.21
N VAL A 102 0.62 -6.14 7.46
CA VAL A 102 0.79 -7.55 7.88
C VAL A 102 1.33 -8.40 6.72
N PRO A 103 1.89 -9.59 7.00
CA PRO A 103 2.20 -10.59 5.99
C PRO A 103 0.99 -10.91 5.11
N GLU A 104 1.23 -11.13 3.83
CA GLU A 104 0.20 -11.46 2.84
C GLU A 104 -0.63 -12.69 3.25
N THR A 105 0.01 -13.73 3.76
CA THR A 105 -0.64 -14.97 4.24
C THR A 105 -1.59 -14.70 5.41
N ALA A 106 -1.12 -13.99 6.43
CA ALA A 106 -1.94 -13.52 7.54
C ALA A 106 -3.09 -12.60 7.08
N GLY A 107 -2.83 -11.70 6.13
CA GLY A 107 -3.82 -10.78 5.56
C GLY A 107 -4.98 -11.52 4.90
N PHE A 108 -4.71 -12.52 4.06
CA PHE A 108 -5.77 -13.33 3.44
C PHE A 108 -6.57 -14.13 4.47
N LEU A 109 -5.90 -14.71 5.48
CA LEU A 109 -6.59 -15.41 6.56
C LEU A 109 -7.48 -14.46 7.37
N ALA A 110 -7.01 -13.24 7.64
CA ALA A 110 -7.77 -12.22 8.35
C ALA A 110 -8.99 -11.77 7.53
N LEU A 111 -8.85 -11.53 6.22
CA LEU A 111 -9.98 -11.19 5.34
C LEU A 111 -11.07 -12.26 5.35
N ALA A 112 -10.69 -13.53 5.17
CA ALA A 112 -11.64 -14.64 5.20
C ALA A 112 -12.37 -14.74 6.56
N ARG A 113 -11.67 -14.40 7.66
CA ARG A 113 -12.28 -14.39 8.99
C ARG A 113 -13.23 -13.21 9.18
N MET A 114 -12.83 -12.02 8.73
CA MET A 114 -13.66 -10.81 8.79
C MET A 114 -14.96 -10.98 8.00
N GLU A 115 -14.90 -11.58 6.81
CA GLU A 115 -16.07 -11.91 5.99
C GLU A 115 -17.04 -12.84 6.75
N ARG A 116 -16.52 -13.92 7.35
CA ARG A 116 -17.34 -14.87 8.15
C ARG A 116 -17.94 -14.26 9.41
N MET A 117 -17.33 -13.20 9.93
CA MET A 117 -17.79 -12.45 11.09
C MET A 117 -18.67 -11.26 10.70
N GLU A 118 -18.90 -11.04 9.41
CA GLU A 118 -19.66 -9.91 8.85
C GLU A 118 -19.14 -8.54 9.33
N LEU A 119 -17.82 -8.44 9.53
CA LEU A 119 -17.18 -7.19 9.94
C LEU A 119 -17.11 -6.21 8.76
N ALA A 120 -17.30 -4.93 9.04
CA ALA A 120 -17.12 -3.88 8.04
C ALA A 120 -15.66 -3.84 7.57
N LEU A 121 -15.44 -4.18 6.30
CA LEU A 121 -14.12 -4.20 5.66
C LEU A 121 -13.81 -2.85 5.01
N GLY A 122 -12.63 -2.31 5.34
CA GLY A 122 -12.05 -1.18 4.63
C GLY A 122 -11.38 -1.59 3.30
N PRO A 123 -10.84 -0.61 2.57
CA PRO A 123 -9.88 -0.87 1.49
C PRO A 123 -8.66 -1.63 2.01
N VAL A 124 -8.13 -2.54 1.19
CA VAL A 124 -6.93 -3.33 1.51
C VAL A 124 -6.04 -3.42 0.28
N THR A 125 -4.80 -2.95 0.40
CA THR A 125 -3.78 -3.15 -0.65
C THR A 125 -3.00 -4.42 -0.41
N ARG A 126 -2.43 -4.93 -1.49
CA ARG A 126 -1.49 -6.05 -1.52
C ARG A 126 -0.30 -5.65 -2.38
N SER A 127 0.88 -5.69 -1.79
CA SER A 127 2.13 -5.28 -2.45
C SER A 127 2.99 -6.50 -2.84
N PRO A 128 3.81 -6.39 -3.91
CA PRO A 128 4.65 -7.51 -4.37
C PRO A 128 5.71 -8.00 -3.38
N ASP A 129 6.01 -7.23 -2.33
CA ASP A 129 6.88 -7.59 -1.21
C ASP A 129 6.20 -8.50 -0.16
N ARG A 130 5.05 -9.12 -0.52
CA ARG A 130 4.29 -10.04 0.33
C ARG A 130 3.71 -9.39 1.58
N ARG A 131 3.35 -8.11 1.48
CA ARG A 131 2.62 -7.39 2.52
C ARG A 131 1.20 -7.05 2.08
N MET A 132 0.31 -6.92 3.06
CA MET A 132 -1.04 -6.39 2.90
C MET A 132 -1.28 -5.27 3.89
N GLN A 133 -1.85 -4.16 3.42
CA GLN A 133 -2.13 -2.99 4.25
C GLN A 133 -3.64 -2.77 4.36
N PHE A 134 -4.16 -2.85 5.58
CA PHE A 134 -5.57 -2.67 5.92
C PHE A 134 -5.82 -1.23 6.34
N PHE A 135 -6.66 -0.51 5.59
CA PHE A 135 -6.89 0.91 5.83
C PHE A 135 -7.93 1.06 6.95
N VAL A 136 -7.57 1.83 7.98
CA VAL A 136 -8.36 2.07 9.19
C VAL A 136 -8.45 3.56 9.48
N LEU A 137 -9.34 3.94 10.40
CA LEU A 137 -9.39 5.31 10.91
C LEU A 137 -8.03 5.73 11.52
N PRO A 138 -7.64 7.01 11.37
CA PRO A 138 -6.44 7.55 12.01
C PRO A 138 -6.42 7.36 13.54
N GLY A 139 -5.22 7.27 14.11
CA GLY A 139 -4.99 7.03 15.54
C GLY A 139 -4.77 5.55 15.88
N ALA A 140 -4.56 4.70 14.87
CA ALA A 140 -4.29 3.28 15.05
C ALA A 140 -2.94 3.04 15.75
N VAL A 141 -1.96 3.92 15.55
CA VAL A 141 -0.62 3.81 16.17
C VAL A 141 -0.71 3.75 17.69
N ASP A 142 -1.57 4.57 18.28
CA ASP A 142 -1.74 4.64 19.74
C ASP A 142 -2.60 3.48 20.28
N LYS A 143 -3.60 3.04 19.49
CA LYS A 143 -4.57 2.01 19.90
C LYS A 143 -4.02 0.59 19.80
N VAL A 144 -3.42 0.25 18.66
CA VAL A 144 -3.08 -1.13 18.28
C VAL A 144 -2.19 -1.83 19.30
N PRO A 145 -1.11 -1.23 19.84
CA PRO A 145 -0.28 -1.90 20.84
C PRO A 145 -1.05 -2.30 22.11
N GLY A 146 -2.00 -1.47 22.55
CA GLY A 146 -2.88 -1.78 23.69
C GLY A 146 -3.85 -2.92 23.38
N LEU A 147 -4.47 -2.87 22.21
CA LEU A 147 -5.43 -3.88 21.74
C LEU A 147 -4.78 -5.25 21.52
N VAL A 148 -3.59 -5.29 20.94
CA VAL A 148 -2.85 -6.55 20.76
C VAL A 148 -2.51 -7.18 22.12
N ARG A 149 -2.11 -6.37 23.11
CA ARG A 149 -1.85 -6.86 24.48
C ARG A 149 -3.12 -7.36 25.16
N SER A 150 -4.25 -6.67 25.02
CA SER A 150 -5.51 -7.10 25.63
C SER A 150 -6.03 -8.42 25.04
N LEU A 151 -5.66 -8.73 23.79
CA LEU A 151 -5.90 -10.01 23.14
C LEU A 151 -4.92 -11.12 23.57
N GLY A 152 -3.98 -10.83 24.48
CA GLY A 152 -3.00 -11.81 25.00
C GLY A 152 -1.75 -11.99 24.13
N TRP A 153 -1.55 -11.16 23.11
CA TRP A 153 -0.37 -11.21 22.26
C TRP A 153 0.68 -10.19 22.71
N LEU A 154 1.95 -10.49 22.46
CA LEU A 154 3.04 -9.53 22.60
C LEU A 154 3.23 -8.82 21.25
N PRO A 155 3.04 -7.48 21.13
CA PRO A 155 3.14 -6.78 19.85
C PRO A 155 4.43 -7.06 19.10
N ALA A 156 5.58 -7.08 19.79
CA ALA A 156 6.89 -7.35 19.20
C ALA A 156 7.07 -8.78 18.66
N ARG A 157 6.14 -9.70 18.95
CA ARG A 157 6.14 -11.08 18.42
C ARG A 157 5.19 -11.28 17.24
N LEU A 158 4.35 -10.30 16.94
CA LEU A 158 3.54 -10.31 15.74
C LEU A 158 4.29 -9.55 14.66
N ASP A 159 4.38 -10.13 13.47
CA ASP A 159 4.74 -9.36 12.27
C ASP A 159 3.52 -8.52 11.86
N LEU A 160 3.27 -7.45 12.60
CA LEU A 160 2.17 -6.52 12.40
C LEU A 160 2.67 -5.13 12.78
N THR A 161 2.62 -4.20 11.84
CA THR A 161 3.06 -2.82 12.03
C THR A 161 1.93 -1.86 11.69
N VAL A 162 1.87 -0.72 12.37
CA VAL A 162 0.96 0.37 11.98
C VAL A 162 1.74 1.43 11.23
N LEU A 163 1.24 1.79 10.06
CA LEU A 163 1.70 2.91 9.25
C LEU A 163 0.83 4.12 9.59
N GLY A 164 1.43 5.09 10.29
CA GLY A 164 0.73 6.26 10.83
C GLY A 164 1.26 7.57 10.27
N ALA A 165 1.22 8.62 11.08
CA ALA A 165 1.72 9.93 10.67
C ALA A 165 3.22 9.87 10.32
N GLY A 166 3.56 10.33 9.11
CA GLY A 166 4.93 10.32 8.60
C GLY A 166 5.27 9.10 7.73
N ASP A 167 4.39 8.09 7.69
CA ASP A 167 4.49 6.94 6.80
C ASP A 167 3.66 7.13 5.52
N TYR A 168 3.70 6.14 4.63
CA TYR A 168 2.92 6.10 3.40
C TYR A 168 2.55 4.67 3.01
N VAL A 169 1.53 4.55 2.18
CA VAL A 169 1.19 3.31 1.45
C VAL A 169 1.39 3.55 -0.04
N ALA A 170 2.14 2.67 -0.72
CA ALA A 170 2.15 2.63 -2.18
C ALA A 170 0.79 2.11 -2.67
N ALA A 171 0.08 2.85 -3.52
CA ALA A 171 -1.25 2.47 -3.98
C ALA A 171 -1.23 2.00 -5.44
N PRO A 172 -2.18 1.14 -5.86
CA PRO A 172 -2.34 0.81 -7.27
C PRO A 172 -2.48 2.09 -8.11
N PRO A 173 -1.84 2.20 -9.29
CA PRO A 173 -1.13 1.14 -10.03
C PRO A 173 0.41 1.09 -9.79
N THR A 174 0.92 1.58 -8.66
CA THR A 174 2.37 1.67 -8.37
C THR A 174 3.10 0.33 -8.57
N ARG A 175 4.20 0.36 -9.33
CA ARG A 175 5.06 -0.81 -9.60
C ARG A 175 6.19 -0.97 -8.59
N PHE A 176 6.57 -2.21 -8.33
CA PHE A 176 7.72 -2.63 -7.53
C PHE A 176 8.73 -3.32 -8.44
N GLY A 177 9.54 -2.52 -9.16
CA GLY A 177 10.46 -3.03 -10.17
C GLY A 177 9.77 -4.01 -11.14
N SER A 178 10.42 -5.13 -11.39
CA SER A 178 9.88 -6.24 -12.18
C SER A 178 9.01 -7.22 -11.37
N ALA A 179 8.88 -7.05 -10.04
CA ALA A 179 8.13 -7.97 -9.17
C ALA A 179 6.60 -7.85 -9.36
N GLY A 180 6.14 -6.73 -9.91
CA GLY A 180 4.72 -6.50 -10.21
C GLY A 180 4.28 -5.09 -9.82
N ALA A 181 2.99 -4.96 -9.54
CA ALA A 181 2.38 -3.72 -9.07
C ALA A 181 1.54 -3.97 -7.83
N VAL A 182 1.38 -2.95 -6.99
CA VAL A 182 0.40 -2.97 -5.91
C VAL A 182 -0.98 -3.21 -6.49
N GLN A 183 -1.74 -4.09 -5.86
CA GLN A 183 -3.12 -4.39 -6.21
C GLN A 183 -4.06 -4.10 -5.03
N TRP A 184 -5.33 -3.88 -5.34
CA TRP A 184 -6.38 -3.89 -4.32
C TRP A 184 -6.81 -5.34 -4.05
N ALA A 185 -6.63 -5.81 -2.81
CA ALA A 185 -7.28 -7.02 -2.32
C ALA A 185 -8.75 -6.75 -1.95
N SER A 186 -9.03 -5.55 -1.42
CA SER A 186 -10.37 -4.99 -1.24
C SER A 186 -10.36 -3.57 -1.79
N ARG A 187 -11.14 -3.32 -2.84
CA ARG A 187 -11.12 -2.01 -3.54
C ARG A 187 -11.83 -0.93 -2.74
N PRO A 188 -11.37 0.33 -2.80
CA PRO A 188 -12.16 1.46 -2.34
C PRO A 188 -13.43 1.57 -3.19
N THR A 189 -14.59 1.53 -2.52
CA THR A 189 -15.94 1.67 -3.09
C THR A 189 -16.77 2.60 -2.21
N GLN A 190 -17.96 2.99 -2.66
CA GLN A 190 -18.89 3.75 -1.82
C GLN A 190 -19.33 2.97 -0.57
N ALA A 191 -19.37 1.63 -0.64
CA ALA A 191 -19.77 0.77 0.47
C ALA A 191 -18.75 0.78 1.64
N ASN A 192 -17.46 0.97 1.34
CA ASN A 192 -16.39 1.09 2.35
C ASN A 192 -15.78 2.51 2.39
N ARG A 193 -16.61 3.52 2.14
CA ARG A 193 -16.21 4.94 2.26
C ARG A 193 -15.79 5.28 3.68
N TRP A 194 -16.48 4.70 4.67
CA TRP A 194 -16.17 4.86 6.08
C TRP A 194 -15.21 3.75 6.48
N LEU A 195 -14.03 4.15 6.94
CA LEU A 195 -13.01 3.20 7.35
C LEU A 195 -13.39 2.58 8.69
N PRO A 196 -13.09 1.29 8.91
CA PRO A 196 -13.24 0.69 10.22
C PRO A 196 -12.25 1.30 11.21
N ASP A 197 -12.62 1.35 12.49
CA ASP A 197 -11.67 1.56 13.57
C ASP A 197 -10.71 0.35 13.67
N ALA A 198 -9.48 0.60 14.12
CA ALA A 198 -8.51 -0.47 14.40
C ALA A 198 -9.08 -1.52 15.35
N GLU A 199 -9.90 -1.13 16.32
CA GLU A 199 -10.58 -2.02 17.27
C GLU A 199 -11.43 -3.10 16.57
N ASN A 200 -12.04 -2.77 15.43
CA ASN A 200 -12.92 -3.68 14.71
C ASN A 200 -12.16 -4.73 13.90
N VAL A 201 -10.89 -4.46 13.56
CA VAL A 201 -10.09 -5.32 12.66
C VAL A 201 -8.93 -6.00 13.35
N ILE A 202 -8.50 -5.51 14.51
CA ILE A 202 -7.26 -5.98 15.15
C ILE A 202 -7.34 -7.43 15.63
N SER A 203 -8.50 -7.89 16.11
CA SER A 203 -8.68 -9.26 16.60
C SER A 203 -8.39 -10.32 15.53
N PRO A 204 -9.05 -10.30 14.34
CA PRO A 204 -8.73 -11.24 13.27
C PRO A 204 -7.30 -11.06 12.71
N LEU A 205 -6.76 -9.84 12.65
CA LEU A 205 -5.38 -9.58 12.19
C LEU A 205 -4.33 -10.17 13.15
N ALA A 206 -4.45 -9.90 14.45
CA ALA A 206 -3.54 -10.40 15.46
C ALA A 206 -3.57 -11.93 15.54
N TYR A 207 -4.77 -12.53 15.45
CA TYR A 207 -4.91 -13.98 15.37
C TYR A 207 -4.19 -14.56 14.15
N ALA A 208 -4.39 -13.97 12.97
CA ALA A 208 -3.79 -14.47 11.74
C ALA A 208 -2.25 -14.35 11.76
N CYS A 209 -1.72 -13.21 12.22
CA CYS A 209 -0.28 -13.02 12.38
C CYS A 209 0.32 -14.02 13.39
N GLY A 210 -0.38 -14.28 14.50
CA GLY A 210 0.06 -15.27 15.49
C GLY A 210 0.11 -16.70 14.94
N ARG A 211 -0.75 -17.04 13.98
CA ARG A 211 -0.72 -18.35 13.29
C ARG A 211 0.44 -18.47 12.30
N ASP A 212 0.74 -17.40 11.57
CA ASP A 212 1.84 -17.39 10.61
C ASP A 212 3.19 -17.61 11.29
N VAL A 213 3.40 -17.03 12.48
CA VAL A 213 4.60 -17.26 13.30
C VAL A 213 4.77 -18.74 13.68
N GLY A 214 3.66 -19.46 13.90
CA GLY A 214 3.69 -20.88 14.24
C GLY A 214 3.82 -21.84 13.04
N ALA A 215 3.61 -21.35 11.82
CA ALA A 215 3.72 -22.14 10.59
C ALA A 215 5.10 -22.04 9.91
N GLY A 216 5.94 -21.10 10.36
CA GLY A 216 7.31 -20.91 9.89
C GLY A 216 8.39 -21.71 10.65
N VAL A 217 8.00 -22.77 11.36
CA VAL A 217 8.91 -23.69 12.08
C VAL A 217 8.93 -25.06 11.42
#